data_AF-D6K0W5-F1
#
_entry.id   AF-D6K0W5-F1
#
_cell.length_a   1.000
_cell.length_b   1.000
_cell.length_c   1.000
_cell.angle_alpha   90.00
_cell.angle_beta   90.00
_cell.angle_gamma   90.00
#
_symmetry.space_group_name_H-M   'P 1'
#
loop_
_entity.id
_entity.type
_entity.pdbx_description
1 polymer ?
#
loop_
_entity_poly.entity_id
_entity_poly.type
_entity_poly.pdbx_seq_one_letter_code
_entity_poly.pdbx_strand_id
1 'polypeptide(L)'
;MDAAHDGGALLLDLRAANRFLQTRYGVGVAPTEWWLDTDAHRAGDVAAALRALPDVDAGQVLVRDEIAEQLRDDPFGAGPNAAFTAAAVVAALLAALGFAVNAAGALRERDAEFAVLRALGAPRRQLARMLAAEQGVLVAVALAAGVALGSVLARAVIPLIVLTGQAAKPVPEVLVDLPLAPVALLLAGVAAGPLLVTAVLTVRRADPAVSLRDRGGE
;
A
#
# COMPACT_ATOMS: atom_id res chain seq x y z
N MET A 1 -20.21 -4.81 -26.14
CA MET A 1 -21.40 -4.67 -25.28
C MET A 1 -21.01 -3.70 -24.18
N ASP A 2 -21.65 -2.53 -24.12
CA ASP A 2 -21.27 -1.40 -23.25
C ASP A 2 -21.37 -1.76 -21.77
N ALA A 3 -20.25 -1.66 -21.04
CA ALA A 3 -20.13 -1.94 -19.60
C ALA A 3 -20.78 -0.87 -18.69
N ALA A 4 -21.57 0.05 -19.26
CA ALA A 4 -22.24 1.14 -18.53
C ALA A 4 -23.64 0.76 -18.00
N HIS A 5 -24.14 -0.43 -18.32
CA HIS A 5 -25.46 -0.92 -17.91
C HIS A 5 -25.35 -2.33 -17.31
N ASP A 6 -24.71 -2.48 -16.17
CA ASP A 6 -24.95 -3.63 -15.31
C ASP A 6 -26.35 -3.47 -14.69
N GLY A 7 -27.37 -3.72 -15.50
CA GLY A 7 -28.70 -4.06 -15.01
C GLY A 7 -28.52 -5.28 -14.12
N GLY A 8 -28.84 -5.13 -12.82
CA GLY A 8 -28.50 -6.13 -11.80
C GLY A 8 -28.76 -7.58 -12.22
N ALA A 9 -27.93 -8.50 -11.70
CA ALA A 9 -28.10 -9.92 -11.95
C ALA A 9 -29.33 -10.46 -11.22
N LEU A 10 -30.12 -11.30 -11.89
CA LEU A 10 -31.27 -11.98 -11.30
C LEU A 10 -31.02 -13.49 -11.35
N LEU A 11 -31.07 -14.14 -10.19
CA LEU A 11 -31.01 -15.60 -10.12
C LEU A 11 -32.38 -16.17 -10.47
N LEU A 12 -32.45 -16.95 -11.54
CA LEU A 12 -33.69 -17.54 -12.04
C LEU A 12 -33.52 -19.05 -12.20
N ASP A 13 -34.57 -19.80 -11.90
CA ASP A 13 -34.63 -21.21 -12.26
C ASP A 13 -34.63 -21.34 -13.78
N LEU A 14 -33.57 -21.96 -14.34
CA LEU A 14 -33.37 -22.07 -15.79
C LEU A 14 -34.56 -22.77 -16.45
N ARG A 15 -35.14 -23.79 -15.82
CA ARG A 15 -36.27 -24.54 -16.39
C ARG A 15 -37.54 -23.70 -16.44
N ALA A 16 -37.81 -22.87 -15.44
CA ALA A 16 -38.91 -21.92 -15.43
C ALA A 16 -38.68 -20.81 -16.47
N ALA A 17 -37.47 -20.26 -16.54
CA ALA A 17 -37.10 -19.24 -17.52
C ALA A 17 -37.26 -19.76 -18.96
N ASN A 18 -36.76 -20.96 -19.25
CA ASN A 18 -36.85 -21.54 -20.60
C ASN A 18 -38.29 -21.87 -20.99
N ARG A 19 -39.12 -22.35 -20.06
CA ARG A 19 -40.57 -22.55 -20.30
C ARG A 19 -41.27 -21.24 -20.66
N PHE A 20 -40.96 -20.16 -19.94
CA PHE A 20 -41.53 -18.85 -20.23
C PHE A 20 -41.07 -18.32 -21.59
N LEU A 21 -39.77 -18.36 -21.87
CA LEU A 21 -39.19 -17.88 -23.12
C LEU A 21 -39.72 -18.65 -24.34
N GLN A 22 -39.84 -19.98 -24.24
CA GLN A 22 -40.42 -20.78 -25.30
C GLN A 22 -41.90 -20.44 -25.54
N THR A 23 -42.69 -20.33 -24.46
CA THR A 23 -44.14 -20.06 -24.58
C THR A 23 -44.41 -18.68 -25.16
N ARG A 24 -43.60 -17.68 -24.80
CA ARG A 24 -43.84 -16.27 -25.16
C ARG A 24 -43.17 -15.85 -26.46
N TYR A 25 -41.98 -16.38 -26.74
CA TYR A 25 -41.08 -15.89 -27.80
C TYR A 25 -40.57 -17.01 -28.71
N GLY A 26 -40.84 -18.29 -28.41
CA GLY A 26 -40.37 -19.42 -29.22
C GLY A 26 -38.86 -19.66 -29.15
N VAL A 27 -38.15 -19.04 -28.20
CA VAL A 27 -36.69 -19.16 -28.04
C VAL A 27 -36.35 -19.88 -26.74
N GLY A 28 -35.16 -20.47 -26.70
CA GLY A 28 -34.59 -21.04 -25.49
C GLY A 28 -33.12 -20.68 -25.32
N VAL A 29 -32.67 -20.67 -24.07
CA VAL A 29 -31.27 -20.45 -23.68
C VAL A 29 -30.65 -21.77 -23.25
N ALA A 30 -29.42 -22.00 -23.69
CA ALA A 30 -28.59 -23.12 -23.24
C ALA A 30 -27.74 -22.68 -22.03
N PRO A 31 -27.45 -23.60 -21.09
CA PRO A 31 -26.45 -23.34 -20.05
C PRO A 31 -25.10 -23.03 -20.70
N THR A 32 -24.47 -21.93 -20.29
CA THR A 32 -23.11 -21.57 -20.71
C THR A 32 -22.05 -22.17 -19.78
N GLU A 33 -22.43 -22.47 -18.54
CA GLU A 33 -21.53 -22.95 -17.50
C GLU A 33 -22.26 -23.89 -16.54
N TRP A 34 -21.49 -24.78 -15.91
CA TRP A 34 -21.97 -25.73 -14.91
C TRP A 34 -21.16 -25.56 -13.65
N TRP A 35 -21.84 -25.31 -12.54
CA TRP A 35 -21.21 -25.09 -11.24
C TRP A 35 -21.43 -26.34 -10.41
N LEU A 36 -20.34 -26.88 -9.86
CA LEU A 36 -20.37 -28.08 -9.06
C LEU A 36 -19.86 -27.75 -7.67
N ASP A 37 -20.71 -27.96 -6.66
CA ASP A 37 -20.27 -27.93 -5.26
C ASP A 37 -19.72 -29.32 -4.89
N THR A 38 -18.56 -29.34 -4.26
CA THR A 38 -17.86 -30.57 -3.90
C THR A 38 -17.34 -30.46 -2.48
N ASP A 39 -17.19 -31.60 -1.80
CA ASP A 39 -16.47 -31.62 -0.53
C ASP A 39 -15.03 -31.14 -0.76
N ALA A 40 -14.55 -30.21 0.07
CA ALA A 40 -13.25 -29.56 -0.09
C ALA A 40 -12.09 -30.57 -0.18
N HIS A 41 -12.21 -31.72 0.49
CA HIS A 41 -11.17 -32.75 0.47
C HIS A 41 -11.19 -33.62 -0.79
N ARG A 42 -12.25 -33.53 -1.60
CA ARG A 42 -12.45 -34.36 -2.80
C ARG A 42 -12.45 -33.55 -4.10
N ALA A 43 -12.35 -32.23 -4.02
CA ALA A 43 -12.36 -31.34 -5.18
C ALA A 43 -11.31 -31.74 -6.23
N GLY A 44 -10.10 -32.12 -5.80
CA GLY A 44 -9.03 -32.59 -6.70
C GLY A 44 -9.36 -33.88 -7.42
N ASP A 45 -9.90 -34.88 -6.71
CA ASP A 45 -10.32 -36.16 -7.30
C ASP A 45 -11.46 -35.97 -8.31
N VAL A 46 -12.43 -35.11 -7.97
CA VAL A 46 -13.56 -34.80 -8.85
C VAL A 46 -13.08 -34.05 -10.09
N ALA A 47 -12.18 -33.08 -9.95
CA ALA A 47 -11.59 -32.37 -11.07
C ALA A 47 -10.81 -33.33 -11.99
N ALA A 48 -10.02 -34.24 -11.42
CA ALA A 48 -9.30 -35.26 -12.18
C ALA A 48 -10.26 -36.19 -12.94
N ALA A 49 -11.35 -36.62 -12.30
CA ALA A 49 -12.38 -37.44 -12.95
C ALA A 49 -13.08 -36.68 -14.09
N LEU A 50 -13.41 -35.39 -13.89
CA LEU A 50 -14.02 -34.54 -14.91
C LEU A 50 -13.12 -34.33 -16.13
N ARG A 51 -11.82 -34.09 -15.91
CA ARG A 51 -10.81 -33.92 -16.97
C ARG A 51 -10.54 -35.21 -17.76
N ALA A 52 -10.86 -36.37 -17.18
CA ALA A 52 -10.69 -37.67 -17.83
C ALA A 52 -11.88 -38.07 -18.71
N LEU A 53 -13.00 -37.34 -18.67
CA LEU A 53 -14.13 -37.61 -19.55
C LEU A 53 -13.81 -37.25 -21.01
N PRO A 54 -14.14 -38.11 -21.98
CA PRO A 54 -13.80 -37.90 -23.38
C PRO A 54 -14.54 -36.71 -24.04
N ASP A 55 -15.71 -36.34 -23.50
CA ASP A 55 -16.53 -35.24 -24.01
C ASP A 55 -16.26 -33.90 -23.29
N VAL A 56 -15.31 -33.88 -22.34
CA VAL A 56 -14.97 -32.69 -21.55
C VAL A 56 -13.56 -32.24 -21.94
N ASP A 57 -13.46 -31.01 -22.42
CA ASP A 57 -12.14 -30.39 -22.58
C ASP A 57 -11.56 -30.10 -21.19
N ALA A 58 -10.42 -30.72 -20.89
CA ALA A 58 -9.74 -30.55 -19.61
C ALA A 58 -9.40 -29.08 -19.31
N GLY A 59 -9.20 -28.25 -20.35
CA GLY A 59 -8.96 -26.82 -20.22
C GLY A 59 -10.19 -26.01 -19.76
N GLN A 60 -11.39 -26.57 -19.86
CA GLN A 60 -12.64 -25.94 -19.39
C GLN A 60 -13.00 -26.30 -17.94
N VAL A 61 -12.28 -27.25 -17.33
CA VAL A 61 -12.50 -27.64 -15.94
C VAL A 61 -11.74 -26.69 -15.01
N LEU A 62 -12.48 -25.67 -14.56
CA LEU A 62 -12.00 -24.63 -13.65
C LEU A 62 -12.20 -25.07 -12.19
N VAL A 63 -11.10 -25.17 -11.44
CA VAL A 63 -11.13 -25.47 -10.00
C VAL A 63 -10.76 -24.21 -9.24
N ARG A 64 -11.65 -23.75 -8.36
CA ARG A 64 -11.47 -22.51 -7.61
C ARG A 64 -10.13 -22.46 -6.86
N ASP A 65 -9.77 -23.54 -6.16
CA ASP A 65 -8.57 -23.55 -5.33
C ASP A 65 -7.28 -23.55 -6.16
N GLU A 66 -7.27 -24.25 -7.29
CA GLU A 66 -6.14 -24.23 -8.24
C GLU A 66 -5.97 -22.84 -8.86
N ILE A 67 -7.06 -22.18 -9.26
CA ILE A 67 -7.03 -20.81 -9.78
C ILE A 67 -6.57 -19.85 -8.69
N ALA A 68 -7.04 -20.01 -7.45
CA ALA A 68 -6.61 -19.18 -6.33
C ALA A 68 -5.13 -19.35 -6.00
N GLU A 69 -4.56 -20.54 -6.21
CA GLU A 69 -3.13 -20.81 -6.06
C GLU A 69 -2.31 -20.25 -7.21
N GLN A 70 -2.74 -20.45 -8.46
CA GLN A 70 -2.13 -19.84 -9.64
C GLN A 70 -2.10 -18.31 -9.54
N LEU A 71 -3.20 -17.68 -9.12
CA LEU A 71 -3.26 -16.23 -8.91
C LEU A 71 -2.39 -15.75 -7.74
N ARG A 72 -2.15 -16.59 -6.74
CA ARG A 72 -1.21 -16.29 -5.64
C ARG A 72 0.24 -16.33 -6.11
N ASP A 73 0.57 -17.26 -6.98
CA ASP A 73 1.93 -17.50 -7.46
C ASP A 73 2.25 -16.76 -8.77
N ASP A 74 1.27 -16.06 -9.37
CA ASP A 74 1.44 -15.34 -10.62
C ASP A 74 2.43 -14.17 -10.45
N PRO A 75 3.59 -14.19 -11.15
CA PRO A 75 4.57 -13.12 -11.13
C PRO A 75 4.02 -11.77 -11.64
N PHE A 76 2.89 -11.74 -12.35
CA PHE A 76 2.23 -10.48 -12.72
C PHE A 76 1.50 -9.81 -11.54
N GLY A 77 1.12 -10.57 -10.50
CA GLY A 77 0.61 -10.03 -9.23
C GLY A 77 1.74 -9.67 -8.24
N ALA A 78 2.82 -10.46 -8.21
CA ALA A 78 3.95 -10.24 -7.30
C ALA A 78 5.01 -9.25 -7.81
N GLY A 79 5.25 -9.21 -9.12
CA GLY A 79 6.30 -8.42 -9.77
C GLY A 79 6.13 -6.90 -9.60
N PRO A 80 4.96 -6.32 -9.95
CA PRO A 80 4.69 -4.91 -9.71
C PRO A 80 4.73 -4.56 -8.22
N ASN A 81 4.18 -5.41 -7.34
CA ASN A 81 4.18 -5.19 -5.90
C ASN A 81 5.60 -5.12 -5.32
N ALA A 82 6.50 -6.03 -5.71
CA ALA A 82 7.90 -6.02 -5.30
C ALA A 82 8.64 -4.76 -5.80
N ALA A 83 8.38 -4.34 -7.05
CA ALA A 83 8.98 -3.13 -7.60
C ALA A 83 8.47 -1.86 -6.88
N PHE A 84 7.18 -1.75 -6.61
CA PHE A 84 6.60 -0.60 -5.89
C PHE A 84 7.05 -0.54 -4.43
N THR A 85 7.15 -1.69 -3.75
CA THR A 85 7.69 -1.74 -2.37
C THR A 85 9.16 -1.34 -2.32
N ALA A 86 9.99 -1.83 -3.25
CA ALA A 86 11.38 -1.39 -3.36
C ALA A 86 11.50 0.12 -3.65
N ALA A 87 10.69 0.64 -4.58
CA ALA A 87 10.64 2.06 -4.88
C ALA A 87 10.22 2.90 -3.66
N ALA A 88 9.23 2.44 -2.89
CA ALA A 88 8.80 3.10 -1.66
C ALA A 88 9.92 3.14 -0.61
N VAL A 89 10.68 2.06 -0.44
CA VAL A 89 11.84 2.02 0.46
C VAL A 89 12.91 3.02 0.01
N VAL A 90 13.26 3.04 -1.28
CA VAL A 90 14.24 3.99 -1.82
C VAL A 90 13.76 5.44 -1.64
N ALA A 91 12.49 5.73 -1.93
CA ALA A 91 11.90 7.05 -1.72
C ALA A 91 11.96 7.48 -0.25
N ALA A 92 11.66 6.58 0.68
CA ALA A 92 11.74 6.83 2.12
C ALA A 92 13.19 7.15 2.55
N LEU A 93 14.18 6.41 2.04
CA LEU A 93 15.60 6.67 2.32
C LEU A 93 16.05 8.04 1.77
N LEU A 94 15.65 8.38 0.54
CA LEU A 94 15.96 9.68 -0.05
C LEU A 94 15.30 10.83 0.73
N ALA A 95 14.04 10.66 1.15
CA ALA A 95 13.35 11.65 1.98
C ALA A 95 14.05 11.84 3.33
N ALA A 96 14.45 10.75 4.00
CA ALA A 96 15.19 10.81 5.25
C ALA A 96 16.55 11.52 5.09
N LEU A 97 17.27 11.25 4.00
CA LEU A 97 18.54 11.90 3.69
C LEU A 97 18.36 13.40 3.42
N GLY A 98 17.38 13.77 2.60
CA GLY A 98 17.06 15.18 2.30
C GLY A 98 16.67 15.94 3.57
N PHE A 99 15.87 15.33 4.43
CA PHE A 99 15.54 15.89 5.74
C PHE A 99 16.78 16.08 6.61
N ALA A 100 17.68 15.09 6.64
CA ALA A 100 18.91 15.17 7.44
C ALA A 100 19.83 16.30 6.98
N VAL A 101 19.99 16.47 5.67
CA VAL A 101 20.76 17.58 5.09
C VAL A 101 20.12 18.92 5.42
N ASN A 102 18.80 19.04 5.29
CA ASN A 102 18.08 20.26 5.63
C ASN A 102 18.22 20.62 7.11
N ALA A 103 18.05 19.65 8.01
CA ALA A 103 18.20 19.83 9.44
C ALA A 103 19.64 20.23 9.81
N ALA A 104 20.65 19.62 9.19
CA ALA A 104 22.06 19.99 9.40
C ALA A 104 22.37 21.41 8.91
N GLY A 105 21.79 21.81 7.77
CA GLY A 105 21.90 23.17 7.24
C GLY A 105 21.28 24.22 8.17
N ALA A 106 20.01 24.02 8.53
CA ALA A 106 19.28 24.92 9.44
C ALA A 106 19.98 25.08 10.80
N LEU A 107 20.61 24.01 11.30
CA LEU A 107 21.40 24.07 12.52
C LEU A 107 22.67 24.92 12.39
N ARG A 108 23.42 24.75 11.28
CA ARG A 108 24.65 25.53 11.04
C ARG A 108 24.36 27.02 10.96
N GLU A 109 23.25 27.39 10.35
CA GLU A 109 22.84 28.79 10.20
C GLU A 109 22.43 29.42 11.55
N ARG A 110 21.74 28.64 12.41
CA ARG A 110 21.31 29.09 13.74
C ARG A 110 22.36 28.98 14.83
N ASP A 111 23.54 28.42 14.57
CA ASP A 111 24.58 28.23 15.58
C ASP A 111 25.15 29.55 16.11
N ALA A 112 25.24 30.57 15.25
CA ALA A 112 25.65 31.91 15.65
C ALA A 112 24.60 32.57 16.58
N GLU A 113 23.32 32.47 16.23
CA GLU A 113 22.21 33.01 17.02
C GLU A 113 22.08 32.29 18.37
N PHE A 114 22.23 30.96 18.37
CA PHE A 114 22.21 30.17 19.59
C PHE A 114 23.42 30.44 20.48
N ALA A 115 24.58 30.79 19.94
CA ALA A 115 25.74 31.20 20.72
C ALA A 115 25.47 32.52 21.47
N VAL A 116 24.82 33.48 20.81
CA VAL A 116 24.40 34.75 21.42
C VAL A 116 23.35 34.51 22.52
N LEU A 117 22.31 33.72 22.25
CA LEU A 117 21.29 33.38 23.25
C LEU A 117 21.89 32.62 24.45
N ARG A 118 22.93 31.80 24.23
CA ARG A 118 23.66 31.13 25.30
C ARG A 118 24.46 32.11 26.16
N ALA A 119 25.08 33.12 25.54
CA ALA A 119 25.79 34.18 26.26
C ALA A 119 24.82 35.03 27.12
N LEU A 120 23.56 35.13 26.71
CA LEU A 120 22.47 35.76 27.47
C LEU A 120 21.84 34.84 28.54
N GLY A 121 22.36 33.62 28.73
CA GLY A 121 21.93 32.71 29.80
C GLY A 121 20.75 31.80 29.45
N ALA A 122 20.37 31.69 28.17
CA ALA A 122 19.27 30.80 27.78
C ALA A 122 19.58 29.32 28.08
N PRO A 123 18.68 28.58 28.76
CA PRO A 123 18.90 27.19 29.10
C PRO A 123 18.84 26.32 27.83
N ARG A 124 19.85 25.44 27.64
CA ARG A 124 19.95 24.54 26.46
C ARG A 124 18.69 23.69 26.21
N ARG A 125 17.94 23.37 27.26
CA ARG A 125 16.66 22.65 27.19
C ARG A 125 15.57 23.42 26.43
N GLN A 126 15.57 24.74 26.52
CA GLN A 126 14.59 25.59 25.82
C GLN A 126 14.92 25.67 24.32
N LEU A 127 16.20 25.77 23.97
CA LEU A 127 16.66 25.74 22.57
C LEU A 127 16.39 24.38 21.92
N ALA A 128 16.63 23.28 22.65
CA ALA A 128 16.34 21.93 22.16
C ALA A 128 14.83 21.70 21.96
N ARG A 129 13.97 22.18 22.87
CA ARG A 129 12.50 22.10 22.72
C ARG A 129 12.00 22.90 21.51
N MET A 130 12.54 24.10 21.30
CA MET A 130 12.18 24.94 20.16
C MET A 130 12.50 24.25 18.84
N LEU A 131 13.71 23.68 18.72
CA LEU A 131 14.11 22.93 17.55
C LEU A 131 13.25 21.66 17.36
N ALA A 132 12.99 20.91 18.42
CA ALA A 132 12.13 19.73 18.34
C ALA A 132 10.70 20.08 17.90
N ALA A 133 10.14 21.20 18.36
CA ALA A 133 8.84 21.67 17.94
C ALA A 133 8.82 22.07 16.45
N GLU A 134 9.83 22.81 15.99
CA GLU A 134 9.96 23.22 14.58
C GLU A 134 10.09 22.00 13.65
N GLN A 135 10.98 21.06 13.99
CA GLN A 135 11.14 19.84 13.20
C GLN A 135 9.88 18.97 13.27
N GLY A 136 9.20 18.92 14.41
CA GLY A 136 7.93 18.21 14.56
C GLY A 136 6.84 18.77 13.63
N VAL A 137 6.74 20.09 13.51
CA VAL A 137 5.80 20.74 12.58
C VAL A 137 6.15 20.42 11.13
N LEU A 138 7.43 20.48 10.75
CA LEU A 138 7.87 20.15 9.40
C LEU A 138 7.56 18.70 9.03
N VAL A 139 7.83 17.76 9.93
CA VAL A 139 7.50 16.33 9.75
C VAL A 139 5.99 16.14 9.61
N ALA A 140 5.19 16.78 10.48
CA ALA A 140 3.73 16.67 10.41
C ALA A 140 3.16 17.17 9.08
N VAL A 141 3.63 18.32 8.59
CA VAL A 141 3.22 18.88 7.29
C VAL A 141 3.65 17.98 6.14
N ALA A 142 4.89 17.47 6.16
CA ALA A 142 5.38 16.55 5.14
C ALA A 142 4.58 15.24 5.09
N LEU A 143 4.25 14.65 6.25
CA LEU A 143 3.42 13.46 6.33
C LEU A 143 2.00 13.72 5.81
N ALA A 144 1.38 14.83 6.20
CA ALA A 144 0.04 15.20 5.73
C ALA A 144 0.02 15.38 4.19
N ALA A 145 0.98 16.11 3.65
CA ALA A 145 1.10 16.32 2.20
C ALA A 145 1.40 15.01 1.46
N GLY A 146 2.31 14.19 1.98
CA GLY A 146 2.66 12.88 1.42
C GLY A 146 1.48 11.91 1.38
N VAL A 147 0.70 11.83 2.47
CA VAL A 147 -0.52 11.00 2.52
C VAL A 147 -1.57 11.51 1.54
N ALA A 148 -1.79 12.83 1.47
CA ALA A 148 -2.74 13.41 0.54
C ALA A 148 -2.35 13.14 -0.93
N LEU A 149 -1.10 13.42 -1.30
CA LEU A 149 -0.60 13.19 -2.66
C LEU A 149 -0.60 11.70 -3.02
N GLY A 150 -0.09 10.84 -2.14
CA GLY A 150 -0.08 9.39 -2.35
C GLY A 150 -1.50 8.82 -2.52
N SER A 151 -2.46 9.32 -1.75
CA SER A 151 -3.88 8.94 -1.85
C SER A 151 -4.51 9.36 -3.18
N VAL A 152 -4.17 10.54 -3.70
CA VAL A 152 -4.64 11.02 -5.01
C VAL A 152 -4.00 10.21 -6.13
N LEU A 153 -2.68 10.00 -6.07
CA LEU A 153 -1.95 9.18 -7.04
C LEU A 153 -2.46 7.74 -7.07
N ALA A 154 -2.68 7.10 -5.92
CA ALA A 154 -3.22 5.75 -5.87
C ALA A 154 -4.60 5.67 -6.55
N ARG A 155 -5.52 6.60 -6.22
CA ARG A 155 -6.85 6.63 -6.85
C ARG A 155 -6.84 6.95 -8.33
N ALA A 156 -5.85 7.72 -8.81
CA ALA A 156 -5.71 8.05 -10.22
C ALA A 156 -5.04 6.92 -11.02
N VAL A 157 -4.00 6.29 -10.48
CA VAL A 157 -3.14 5.35 -11.22
C VAL A 157 -3.69 3.93 -11.18
N ILE A 158 -4.24 3.46 -10.05
CA ILE A 158 -4.75 2.09 -9.92
C ILE A 158 -5.80 1.76 -11.00
N PRO A 159 -6.81 2.61 -11.28
CA PRO A 159 -7.79 2.33 -12.33
C PRO A 159 -7.15 2.23 -13.73
N LEU A 160 -6.12 3.02 -14.02
CA LEU A 160 -5.44 3.02 -15.33
C LEU A 160 -4.66 1.71 -15.58
N ILE A 161 -4.06 1.15 -14.53
CA ILE A 161 -3.33 -0.13 -14.61
C ILE A 161 -4.32 -1.30 -14.73
N VAL A 162 -5.43 -1.25 -14.01
CA VAL A 162 -6.44 -2.33 -14.01
C VAL A 162 -7.23 -2.36 -15.33
N LEU A 163 -7.47 -1.22 -15.97
CA LEU A 163 -8.20 -1.15 -17.24
C LEU A 163 -7.38 -1.66 -18.44
N THR A 164 -6.06 -1.69 -18.34
CA THR A 164 -5.15 -2.04 -19.45
C THR A 164 -4.79 -3.52 -19.52
N GLY A 165 -5.18 -4.34 -18.53
CA GLY A 165 -4.86 -5.77 -18.49
C GLY A 165 -5.79 -6.69 -19.28
N GLN A 166 -7.11 -6.40 -19.35
CA GLN A 166 -8.11 -7.34 -19.92
C GLN A 166 -9.27 -6.68 -20.68
N ALA A 167 -9.28 -5.36 -20.89
CA ALA A 167 -10.38 -4.64 -21.56
C ALA A 167 -11.80 -4.97 -21.02
N ALA A 168 -11.89 -5.40 -19.76
CA ALA A 168 -13.12 -5.63 -19.02
C ALA A 168 -12.93 -5.14 -17.58
N LYS A 169 -13.94 -4.44 -17.04
CA LYS A 169 -13.95 -3.94 -15.66
C LYS A 169 -13.95 -5.17 -14.73
N PRO A 170 -13.02 -5.31 -13.76
CA PRO A 170 -13.06 -6.43 -12.84
C PRO A 170 -14.37 -6.42 -12.06
N VAL A 171 -15.05 -7.57 -12.03
CA VAL A 171 -16.21 -7.80 -11.18
C VAL A 171 -15.80 -8.85 -10.15
N PRO A 172 -15.91 -8.57 -8.83
CA PRO A 172 -16.36 -7.31 -8.21
C PRO A 172 -15.34 -6.16 -8.32
N GLU A 173 -15.82 -4.92 -8.15
CA GLU A 173 -15.03 -3.68 -8.29
C GLU A 173 -13.83 -3.68 -7.33
N VAL A 174 -12.67 -3.18 -7.79
CA VAL A 174 -11.42 -3.15 -7.00
C VAL A 174 -11.64 -2.34 -5.73
N LEU A 175 -11.74 -3.03 -4.60
CA LEU A 175 -11.82 -2.41 -3.30
C LEU A 175 -10.41 -1.95 -2.90
N VAL A 176 -10.20 -0.64 -2.89
CA VAL A 176 -8.97 -0.04 -2.37
C VAL A 176 -9.06 -0.09 -0.84
N ASP A 177 -8.65 -1.22 -0.26
CA ASP A 177 -8.51 -1.35 1.19
C ASP A 177 -7.16 -0.73 1.61
N LEU A 178 -7.21 0.28 2.48
CA LEU A 178 -6.04 0.84 3.14
C LEU A 178 -5.98 0.24 4.55
N PRO A 179 -5.36 -0.93 4.74
CA PRO A 179 -5.24 -1.50 6.07
C PRO A 179 -4.43 -0.54 6.95
N LEU A 180 -5.06 -0.09 8.04
CA LEU A 180 -4.51 0.96 8.90
C LEU A 180 -3.16 0.58 9.51
N ALA A 181 -2.95 -0.68 9.85
CA ALA A 181 -1.72 -1.15 10.49
C ALA A 181 -0.48 -1.07 9.57
N PRO A 182 -0.49 -1.64 8.34
CA PRO A 182 0.61 -1.45 7.38
C PRO A 182 0.89 0.01 7.03
N VAL A 183 -0.17 0.82 6.84
CA VAL A 183 -0.01 2.25 6.56
C VAL A 183 0.64 2.97 7.73
N ALA A 184 0.19 2.71 8.96
CA ALA A 184 0.78 3.28 10.16
C ALA A 184 2.24 2.85 10.34
N LEU A 185 2.58 1.60 10.04
CA LEU A 185 3.95 1.10 10.11
C LEU A 185 4.86 1.82 9.11
N LEU A 186 4.39 2.02 7.88
CA LEU A 186 5.13 2.75 6.85
C LEU A 186 5.33 4.21 7.24
N LEU A 187 4.28 4.88 7.72
CA LEU A 187 4.38 6.25 8.23
C LEU A 187 5.34 6.36 9.41
N ALA A 188 5.31 5.39 10.34
CA ALA A 188 6.24 5.33 11.46
C ALA A 188 7.69 5.14 10.98
N GLY A 189 7.93 4.26 10.01
CA GLY A 189 9.25 4.05 9.40
C GLY A 189 9.79 5.31 8.71
N VAL A 190 8.94 5.99 7.93
CA VAL A 190 9.30 7.26 7.26
C VAL A 190 9.58 8.37 8.28
N ALA A 191 8.78 8.47 9.34
CA ALA A 191 8.97 9.46 10.40
C ALA A 191 10.19 9.17 11.29
N ALA A 192 10.58 7.90 11.45
CA ALA A 192 11.68 7.49 12.31
C ALA A 192 13.01 8.13 11.89
N GLY A 193 13.31 8.21 10.59
CA GLY A 193 14.54 8.84 10.09
C GLY A 193 14.71 10.30 10.53
N PRO A 194 13.79 11.21 10.16
CA PRO A 194 13.75 12.60 10.61
C PRO A 194 13.81 12.76 12.14
N LEU A 195 13.08 11.94 12.87
CA LEU A 195 13.03 12.00 14.34
C LEU A 195 14.36 11.55 14.96
N LEU A 196 14.98 10.48 14.45
CA LEU A 196 16.29 10.00 14.90
C LEU A 196 17.38 11.03 14.62
N VAL A 197 17.38 11.66 13.44
CA VAL A 197 18.34 12.73 13.12
C VAL A 197 18.19 13.90 14.10
N THR A 198 16.95 14.34 14.34
CA THR A 198 16.66 15.41 15.31
C THR A 198 17.09 15.02 16.73
N ALA A 199 16.83 13.78 17.14
CA ALA A 199 17.22 13.26 18.45
C ALA A 199 18.76 13.19 18.60
N VAL A 200 19.48 12.69 17.60
CA VAL A 200 20.95 12.61 17.63
C VAL A 200 21.57 14.01 17.70
N LEU A 201 21.05 14.96 16.92
CA LEU A 201 21.56 16.34 16.90
C LEU A 201 21.29 17.07 18.22
N THR A 202 20.16 16.81 18.87
CA THR A 202 19.84 17.37 20.19
C THR A 202 20.66 16.74 21.33
N VAL A 203 20.83 15.42 21.33
CA VAL A 203 21.60 14.68 22.36
C VAL A 203 23.10 14.96 22.28
N ARG A 204 23.70 14.98 21.08
CA ARG A 204 25.13 15.29 20.89
C ARG A 204 25.53 16.67 21.44
N ARG A 205 24.58 17.59 21.62
CA ARG A 205 24.80 18.91 22.24
C ARG A 205 24.54 18.95 23.75
N ALA A 206 23.84 17.97 24.29
CA ALA A 206 23.62 17.81 25.72
C ALA A 206 24.81 17.13 26.42
N ASP A 207 25.67 16.42 25.68
CA ASP A 207 26.75 15.62 26.26
C ASP A 207 27.91 16.51 26.79
N PRO A 208 28.15 16.58 28.12
CA PRO A 208 29.08 17.54 28.75
C PRO A 208 30.47 16.94 29.05
N ALA A 209 30.74 15.68 28.71
CA ALA A 209 31.88 14.96 29.28
C ALA A 209 33.26 15.37 28.73
N VAL A 210 33.33 16.08 27.59
CA VAL A 210 34.61 16.43 26.94
C VAL A 210 35.17 17.77 27.40
N SER A 211 34.35 18.71 27.91
CA SER A 211 34.83 20.06 28.26
C SER A 211 35.35 20.21 29.70
N LEU A 212 35.28 19.16 30.53
CA LEU A 212 35.76 19.20 31.93
C LEU A 212 37.15 18.57 32.13
N ARG A 213 37.74 17.94 31.10
CA ARG A 213 39.10 17.39 31.18
C ARG A 213 40.21 18.40 30.86
N ASP A 214 39.86 19.53 30.25
CA ASP A 214 40.82 20.56 29.82
C ASP A 214 41.00 21.72 30.81
N ARG A 215 40.28 21.70 31.94
CA ARG A 215 40.37 22.73 33.00
C ARG A 215 40.79 22.20 34.38
N GLY A 216 41.13 20.92 34.48
CA GLY A 216 41.61 20.30 35.73
C GLY A 216 43.12 20.18 35.83
N GLY A 217 43.86 20.85 34.95
CA GLY A 217 45.32 20.82 34.87
C GLY A 217 45.90 22.24 34.84
N GLU A 218 45.51 23.07 35.80
CA GLU A 218 46.30 24.23 36.25
C GLU A 218 46.42 24.16 37.77
#